data_AF-A0A174PYW8-F1
#
_entry.id   AF-A0A174PYW8-F1
#
_cell.length_a   1.000
_cell.length_b   1.000
_cell.length_c   1.000
_cell.angle_alpha   90.00
_cell.angle_beta   90.00
_cell.angle_gamma   90.00
#
_symmetry.space_group_name_H-M   'P 1'
#
loop_
_entity.id
_entity.type
_entity.pdbx_description
1 polymer ?
#
loop_
_entity_poly.entity_id
_entity_poly.type
_entity_poly.pdbx_seq_one_letter_code
_entity_poly.pdbx_strand_id
1 'polypeptide(L)'
;MNKKQKVILSLLQEIDEICRRNKIEYYLSPRLTLCAVEGHPFPQNPMFGVVLMKTADMERFRLAVDEDPREKRALESMKSHKWFSGFYLRYTNTDTLCLNLDNTRDYAFPGIGVSIFPLRTPAASVKAERRLSRDENAWTELCHINYADRNFRSRVNRTIMRLQCMITGRQGQAAHLYDKFIKLHQQPDADKYILKRRKQTTVFPAEIFAESRRVMLEGVELQVPAKTAEYLTVSYGKNYKDVKEPRYVTPIALAVSARVSYTQFWKEAGNFEKYCKERMKNARKLARSRRHKDYFNECWDYVEFCGERMNMGVAYEKQKDYIKNLYKNEDYMTLEKVFRPYFKMMQKSLQKNELFAEDEEIFDIYIDVLEKTGKTVQRSKIGTLI
;
A
#
# COMPACT_ATOMS: atom_id res chain seq x y z
N MET A 1 28.82 7.93 1.78
CA MET A 1 28.01 6.73 2.11
C MET A 1 28.22 6.26 3.56
N ASN A 2 27.15 5.93 4.30
CA ASN A 2 27.19 5.43 5.68
C ASN A 2 27.35 3.88 5.75
N LYS A 3 27.57 3.31 6.95
CA LYS A 3 27.80 1.86 7.11
C LYS A 3 26.65 0.98 6.62
N LYS A 4 25.39 1.39 6.84
CA LYS A 4 24.20 0.62 6.43
C LYS A 4 24.08 0.60 4.90
N GLN A 5 24.36 1.73 4.27
CA GLN A 5 24.39 1.88 2.82
C GLN A 5 25.49 1.02 2.18
N LYS A 6 26.69 0.97 2.79
CA LYS A 6 27.78 0.07 2.37
C LYS A 6 27.35 -1.41 2.36
N VAL A 7 26.60 -1.86 3.36
CA VAL A 7 26.07 -3.23 3.38
C VAL A 7 25.13 -3.48 2.20
N ILE A 8 24.26 -2.53 1.87
CA ILE A 8 23.33 -2.65 0.75
C ILE A 8 24.07 -2.68 -0.58
N LEU A 9 25.08 -1.81 -0.76
CA LEU A 9 25.92 -1.80 -1.96
C LEU A 9 26.68 -3.13 -2.14
N SER A 10 27.24 -3.69 -1.06
CA SER A 10 27.88 -5.01 -1.07
C SER A 10 26.90 -6.11 -1.51
N LEU A 11 25.68 -6.11 -0.96
CA LEU A 11 24.65 -7.09 -1.36
C LEU A 11 24.22 -6.93 -2.82
N LEU A 12 24.15 -5.70 -3.34
CA LEU A 12 23.87 -5.46 -4.77
C LEU A 12 24.99 -6.01 -5.66
N GLN A 13 26.25 -5.82 -5.27
CA GLN A 13 27.41 -6.37 -5.98
C GLN A 13 27.39 -7.90 -5.97
N GLU A 14 27.09 -8.53 -4.84
CA GLU A 14 26.99 -9.99 -4.74
C GLU A 14 25.85 -10.54 -5.61
N ILE A 15 24.70 -9.86 -5.64
CA ILE A 15 23.59 -10.20 -6.56
C ILE A 15 24.05 -10.10 -8.02
N ASP A 16 24.76 -9.04 -8.40
CA ASP A 16 25.30 -8.89 -9.76
C ASP A 16 26.24 -10.05 -10.14
N GLU A 17 27.13 -10.44 -9.23
CA GLU A 17 28.05 -11.58 -9.45
C GLU A 17 27.29 -12.89 -9.66
N ILE A 18 26.29 -13.18 -8.82
CA ILE A 18 25.45 -14.38 -8.93
C ILE A 18 24.70 -14.36 -10.27
N CYS A 19 24.10 -13.21 -10.62
CA CYS A 19 23.38 -13.03 -11.87
C CYS A 19 24.28 -13.23 -13.11
N ARG A 20 25.49 -12.68 -13.11
CA ARG A 20 26.46 -12.86 -14.20
C ARG A 20 26.86 -14.32 -14.37
N ARG A 21 27.23 -15.01 -13.29
CA ARG A 21 27.63 -16.43 -13.33
C ARG A 21 26.53 -17.31 -13.90
N ASN A 22 25.26 -17.00 -13.57
CA ASN A 22 24.11 -17.81 -13.93
C ASN A 22 23.35 -17.32 -15.18
N LYS A 23 23.85 -16.27 -15.86
CA LYS A 23 23.19 -15.64 -17.03
C LYS A 23 21.72 -15.26 -16.71
N ILE A 24 21.54 -14.55 -15.61
CA ILE A 24 20.24 -14.06 -15.13
C ILE A 24 20.23 -12.55 -15.28
N GLU A 25 19.20 -12.01 -15.94
CA GLU A 25 19.02 -10.57 -16.03
C GLU A 25 18.36 -10.01 -14.76
N TYR A 26 18.87 -8.86 -14.31
CA TYR A 26 18.23 -8.08 -13.27
C TYR A 26 18.29 -6.59 -13.62
N TYR A 27 17.47 -5.81 -12.93
CA TYR A 27 17.38 -4.36 -13.16
C TYR A 27 17.34 -3.66 -11.81
N LEU A 28 18.16 -2.64 -11.59
CA LEU A 28 17.99 -1.79 -10.41
C LEU A 28 16.57 -1.19 -10.38
N SER A 29 16.01 -1.03 -9.18
CA SER A 29 14.72 -0.35 -9.02
C SER A 29 14.76 1.08 -9.60
N PRO A 30 13.60 1.73 -9.84
CA PRO A 30 13.59 3.09 -10.36
C PRO A 30 14.35 4.07 -9.46
N ARG A 31 14.32 3.85 -8.14
CA ARG A 31 15.02 4.69 -7.17
C ARG A 31 16.54 4.57 -7.28
N LEU A 32 17.06 3.34 -7.32
CA LEU A 32 18.49 3.10 -7.46
C LEU A 32 19.00 3.52 -8.84
N THR A 33 18.19 3.31 -9.89
CA THR A 33 18.49 3.76 -11.25
C THR A 33 18.58 5.29 -11.32
N LEU A 34 17.66 6.01 -10.68
CA LEU A 34 17.72 7.47 -10.59
C LEU A 34 19.00 7.96 -9.90
N CYS A 35 19.42 7.28 -8.84
CA CYS A 35 20.68 7.60 -8.13
C CYS A 35 21.90 7.37 -9.02
N ALA A 36 21.93 6.28 -9.78
CA ALA A 36 23.03 5.95 -10.66
C ALA A 36 23.15 6.91 -11.86
N VAL A 37 22.02 7.37 -12.41
CA VAL A 37 22.02 8.14 -13.67
C VAL A 37 22.00 9.65 -13.47
N GLU A 38 21.27 10.15 -12.47
CA GLU A 38 21.17 11.59 -12.19
C GLU A 38 22.09 12.03 -11.04
N GLY A 39 22.92 11.13 -10.50
CA GLY A 39 23.87 11.43 -9.43
C GLY A 39 23.21 11.76 -8.08
N HIS A 40 21.95 11.33 -7.87
CA HIS A 40 21.27 11.56 -6.60
C HIS A 40 21.97 10.80 -5.46
N PRO A 41 21.98 11.34 -4.22
CA PRO A 41 22.56 10.66 -3.08
C PRO A 41 21.98 9.26 -2.88
N PHE A 42 22.84 8.30 -2.56
CA PHE A 42 22.43 6.95 -2.19
C PHE A 42 21.39 7.00 -1.04
N PRO A 43 20.21 6.37 -1.16
CA PRO A 43 19.12 6.52 -0.20
C PRO A 43 19.49 6.16 1.25
N GLN A 44 18.89 6.86 2.21
CA GLN A 44 19.19 6.67 3.63
C GLN A 44 18.40 5.52 4.27
N ASN A 45 17.20 5.22 3.75
CA ASN A 45 16.32 4.18 4.26
C ASN A 45 16.98 2.80 4.12
N PRO A 46 17.29 2.02 5.17
CA PRO A 46 18.00 0.74 5.06
C PRO A 46 17.22 -0.39 4.34
N MET A 47 15.96 -0.17 3.97
CA MET A 47 15.12 -1.13 3.24
C MET A 47 14.97 -0.80 1.75
N PHE A 48 15.71 0.19 1.23
CA PHE A 48 15.64 0.62 -0.17
C PHE A 48 16.40 -0.26 -1.17
N GLY A 49 17.22 -1.19 -0.69
CA GLY A 49 17.94 -2.12 -1.55
C GLY A 49 16.92 -2.94 -2.32
N VAL A 50 16.68 -2.56 -3.58
CA VAL A 50 15.64 -3.19 -4.40
C VAL A 50 16.13 -3.37 -5.82
N VAL A 51 16.04 -4.60 -6.29
CA VAL A 51 16.23 -4.98 -7.69
C VAL A 51 14.94 -5.62 -8.23
N LEU A 52 14.79 -5.58 -9.54
CA LEU A 52 13.68 -6.15 -10.28
C LEU A 52 14.22 -7.28 -11.16
N MET A 53 13.48 -8.37 -11.27
CA MET A 53 13.78 -9.48 -12.18
C MET A 53 12.51 -9.93 -12.88
N LYS A 54 12.60 -10.42 -14.11
CA LYS A 54 11.49 -11.17 -14.73
C LYS A 54 11.13 -12.34 -13.83
N THR A 55 9.85 -12.72 -13.72
CA THR A 55 9.42 -13.76 -12.77
C THR A 55 10.21 -15.07 -12.92
N ALA A 56 10.50 -15.49 -14.15
CA ALA A 56 11.30 -16.68 -14.43
C ALA A 56 12.77 -16.53 -13.94
N ASP A 57 13.39 -15.38 -14.19
CA ASP A 57 14.74 -15.06 -13.74
C ASP A 57 14.85 -14.97 -12.22
N MET A 58 13.81 -14.46 -11.55
CA MET A 58 13.72 -14.48 -10.09
C MET A 58 13.75 -15.90 -9.55
N GLU A 59 13.04 -16.85 -10.18
CA GLU A 59 13.07 -18.25 -9.74
C GLU A 59 14.42 -18.92 -10.04
N ARG A 60 15.03 -18.63 -11.19
CA ARG A 60 16.40 -19.06 -11.50
C ARG A 60 17.41 -18.53 -10.47
N PHE A 61 17.26 -17.28 -10.04
CA PHE A 61 18.10 -16.69 -9.00
C PHE A 61 17.93 -17.42 -7.67
N ARG A 62 16.68 -17.76 -7.30
CA ARG A 62 16.41 -18.53 -6.07
C ARG A 62 17.14 -19.87 -6.08
N LEU A 63 17.05 -20.60 -7.18
CA LEU A 63 17.71 -21.89 -7.35
C LEU A 63 19.25 -21.75 -7.29
N ALA A 64 19.81 -20.76 -7.99
CA ALA A 64 21.26 -20.53 -7.99
C ALA A 64 21.83 -20.23 -6.59
N VAL A 65 21.09 -19.51 -5.74
CA VAL A 65 21.51 -19.24 -4.36
C VAL A 65 21.34 -20.46 -3.45
N ASP A 66 20.33 -21.30 -3.69
CA ASP A 66 20.15 -22.55 -2.95
C ASP A 66 21.26 -23.57 -3.28
N GLU A 67 21.74 -23.57 -4.53
CA GLU A 67 22.84 -24.43 -5.00
C GLU A 67 24.21 -23.98 -4.46
N ASP A 68 24.48 -22.68 -4.40
CA ASP A 68 25.73 -22.10 -3.89
C ASP A 68 25.46 -21.06 -2.78
N PRO A 69 25.09 -21.52 -1.56
CA PRO A 69 24.79 -20.63 -0.45
C PRO A 69 26.05 -19.95 0.07
N ARG A 70 26.08 -18.61 0.01
CA ARG A 70 27.18 -17.82 0.57
C ARG A 70 27.12 -17.77 2.10
N GLU A 71 28.29 -17.83 2.73
CA GLU A 71 28.40 -17.67 4.19
C GLU A 71 27.82 -16.32 4.64
N LYS A 72 27.14 -16.33 5.79
CA LYS A 72 26.50 -15.12 6.39
C LYS A 72 25.50 -14.43 5.46
N ARG A 73 24.93 -15.18 4.52
CA ARG A 73 23.86 -14.74 3.64
C ARG A 73 22.68 -15.68 3.78
N ALA A 74 21.49 -15.11 3.64
CA ALA A 74 20.26 -15.87 3.60
C ALA A 74 19.36 -15.34 2.49
N LEU A 75 18.72 -16.25 1.77
CA LEU A 75 17.68 -15.93 0.81
C LEU A 75 16.33 -16.36 1.37
N GLU A 76 15.46 -15.38 1.65
CA GLU A 76 14.14 -15.64 2.17
C GLU A 76 13.04 -15.39 1.15
N SER A 77 12.01 -16.22 1.21
CA SER A 77 10.78 -16.05 0.45
C SER A 77 9.63 -16.82 1.10
N MET A 78 8.46 -16.83 0.46
CA MET A 78 7.36 -17.70 0.84
C MET A 78 7.71 -19.20 0.80
N LYS A 79 8.76 -19.61 0.06
CA LYS A 79 9.26 -21.00 0.04
C LYS A 79 9.99 -21.39 1.32
N SER A 80 10.69 -20.46 1.97
CA SER A 80 11.53 -20.73 3.14
C SER A 80 10.94 -20.24 4.46
N HIS A 81 9.95 -19.33 4.45
CA HIS A 81 9.40 -18.77 5.70
C HIS A 81 7.87 -18.57 5.70
N LYS A 82 7.18 -19.20 6.66
CA LYS A 82 5.71 -19.27 6.76
C LYS A 82 5.01 -17.94 7.06
N TRP A 83 5.76 -16.93 7.49
CA TRP A 83 5.23 -15.60 7.77
C TRP A 83 5.69 -14.55 6.75
N PHE A 84 6.45 -14.97 5.73
CA PHE A 84 6.86 -14.09 4.65
C PHE A 84 5.63 -13.64 3.85
N SER A 85 5.39 -12.34 3.82
CA SER A 85 4.10 -11.81 3.40
C SER A 85 3.97 -11.50 1.90
N GLY A 86 5.06 -11.47 1.14
CA GLY A 86 5.05 -11.03 -0.25
C GLY A 86 5.63 -12.02 -1.24
N PHE A 87 5.23 -11.84 -2.51
CA PHE A 87 5.73 -12.58 -3.67
C PHE A 87 7.01 -11.94 -4.19
N TYR A 88 8.08 -11.97 -3.40
CA TYR A 88 9.41 -11.45 -3.73
C TYR A 88 10.46 -12.25 -2.97
N LEU A 89 11.73 -12.15 -3.37
CA LEU A 89 12.85 -12.74 -2.63
C LEU A 89 13.56 -11.67 -1.81
N ARG A 90 14.21 -12.06 -0.72
CA ARG A 90 15.00 -11.14 0.10
C ARG A 90 16.37 -11.74 0.41
N TYR A 91 17.39 -11.19 -0.24
CA TYR A 91 18.80 -11.57 -0.04
C TYR A 91 19.41 -10.72 1.07
N THR A 92 19.81 -11.35 2.17
CA THR A 92 20.05 -10.65 3.44
C THR A 92 21.41 -10.99 4.02
N ASN A 93 22.08 -9.99 4.63
CA ASN A 93 23.27 -10.19 5.44
C ASN A 93 22.88 -10.57 6.89
N THR A 94 23.23 -11.78 7.32
CA THR A 94 22.86 -12.31 8.65
C THR A 94 23.67 -11.71 9.79
N ASP A 95 24.81 -11.06 9.51
CA ASP A 95 25.67 -10.37 10.50
C ASP A 95 25.18 -8.94 10.81
N THR A 96 23.98 -8.60 10.36
CA THR A 96 23.36 -7.28 10.55
C THR A 96 21.96 -7.40 11.14
N LEU A 97 21.37 -6.26 11.51
CA LEU A 97 20.03 -6.14 12.05
C LEU A 97 19.24 -5.09 11.24
N CYS A 98 18.04 -5.45 10.82
CA CYS A 98 17.01 -4.56 10.28
C CYS A 98 15.63 -5.18 10.58
N LEU A 99 15.11 -4.86 11.77
CA LEU A 99 13.92 -5.47 12.35
C LEU A 99 12.87 -4.43 12.66
N ASN A 100 11.66 -4.64 12.12
CA ASN A 100 10.49 -3.88 12.56
C ASN A 100 9.86 -4.57 13.77
N LEU A 101 9.90 -3.93 14.93
CA LEU A 101 9.37 -4.43 16.19
C LEU A 101 7.85 -4.59 16.18
N ASP A 102 7.13 -3.94 15.28
CA ASP A 102 5.68 -4.17 15.12
C ASP A 102 5.37 -5.42 14.28
N ASN A 103 6.34 -5.88 13.49
CA ASN A 103 6.22 -7.00 12.56
C ASN A 103 7.38 -7.99 12.72
N THR A 104 7.64 -8.45 13.95
CA THR A 104 8.83 -9.26 14.26
C THR A 104 8.87 -10.63 13.61
N ARG A 105 7.77 -11.07 12.99
CA ARG A 105 7.64 -12.36 12.34
C ARG A 105 7.83 -12.29 10.82
N ASP A 106 7.91 -11.10 10.22
CA ASP A 106 7.91 -10.96 8.75
C ASP A 106 9.09 -11.68 8.10
N TYR A 107 10.23 -11.73 8.78
CA TYR A 107 11.48 -12.33 8.31
C TYR A 107 12.04 -13.28 9.37
N ALA A 108 12.52 -14.45 8.95
CA ALA A 108 13.30 -15.34 9.78
C ALA A 108 14.72 -14.80 10.02
N PHE A 109 15.28 -14.07 9.04
CA PHE A 109 16.58 -13.40 9.14
C PHE A 109 16.41 -11.89 9.02
N PRO A 110 16.08 -11.17 10.13
CA PRO A 110 15.83 -9.74 10.08
C PRO A 110 17.14 -8.93 10.08
N GLY A 111 18.03 -9.19 9.11
CA GLY A 111 19.22 -8.38 8.81
C GLY A 111 18.97 -7.33 7.73
N ILE A 112 19.95 -6.51 7.39
CA ILE A 112 19.89 -5.61 6.23
C ILE A 112 19.91 -6.47 4.96
N GLY A 113 18.97 -6.22 4.04
CA GLY A 113 18.79 -7.05 2.85
C GLY A 113 18.33 -6.27 1.62
N VAL A 114 18.56 -6.88 0.45
CA VAL A 114 18.06 -6.42 -0.84
C VAL A 114 16.83 -7.24 -1.21
N SER A 115 15.73 -6.56 -1.52
CA SER A 115 14.49 -7.18 -1.98
C SER A 115 14.50 -7.31 -3.51
N ILE A 116 14.16 -8.49 -4.01
CA ILE A 116 14.12 -8.83 -5.43
C ILE A 116 12.64 -8.95 -5.82
N PHE A 117 12.09 -7.91 -6.44
CA PHE A 117 10.69 -7.90 -6.84
C PHE A 117 10.50 -8.48 -8.25
N PRO A 118 9.46 -9.31 -8.46
CA PRO A 118 9.16 -9.84 -9.77
C PRO A 118 8.48 -8.79 -10.66
N LEU A 119 8.96 -8.70 -11.90
CA LEU A 119 8.28 -8.12 -13.04
C LEU A 119 7.29 -9.16 -13.56
N ARG A 120 6.02 -9.00 -13.17
CA ARG A 120 4.96 -9.98 -13.44
C ARG A 120 4.44 -9.81 -14.86
N THR A 121 4.30 -10.87 -15.62
CA THR A 121 3.52 -10.83 -16.87
C THR A 121 2.03 -10.96 -16.56
N PRO A 122 1.13 -10.41 -17.38
CA PRO A 122 -0.31 -10.65 -17.24
C PRO A 122 -0.60 -12.16 -17.25
N ALA A 123 -1.52 -12.62 -16.41
CA ALA A 123 -1.91 -14.03 -16.45
C ALA A 123 -2.74 -14.30 -17.71
N ALA A 124 -2.58 -15.47 -18.32
CA ALA A 124 -3.36 -15.90 -19.48
C ALA A 124 -4.88 -15.95 -19.22
N SER A 125 -5.29 -16.11 -17.95
CA SER A 125 -6.69 -16.15 -17.54
C SER A 125 -7.01 -15.10 -16.50
N VAL A 126 -7.94 -14.19 -16.84
CA VAL A 126 -8.48 -13.17 -15.93
C VAL A 126 -9.07 -13.81 -14.66
N LYS A 127 -9.69 -14.99 -14.79
CA LYS A 127 -10.24 -15.73 -13.64
C LYS A 127 -9.13 -16.23 -12.71
N ALA A 128 -8.05 -16.76 -13.28
CA ALA A 128 -6.89 -17.22 -12.50
C ALA A 128 -6.19 -16.05 -11.80
N GLU A 129 -6.04 -14.91 -12.50
CA GLU A 129 -5.47 -13.67 -11.95
C GLU A 129 -6.29 -13.15 -10.77
N ARG A 130 -7.62 -13.01 -10.95
CA ARG A 130 -8.52 -12.58 -9.87
C ARG A 130 -8.46 -13.51 -8.67
N ARG A 131 -8.35 -14.82 -8.89
CA ARG A 131 -8.21 -15.81 -7.81
C ARG A 131 -6.89 -15.62 -7.07
N LEU A 132 -5.77 -15.54 -7.79
CA LEU A 132 -4.46 -15.34 -7.17
C LEU A 132 -4.37 -13.99 -6.45
N SER A 133 -4.95 -12.91 -6.99
CA SER A 133 -4.99 -11.62 -6.28
C SER A 133 -5.81 -11.69 -5.00
N ARG A 134 -6.89 -12.49 -4.95
CA ARG A 134 -7.63 -12.74 -3.70
C ARG A 134 -6.78 -13.51 -2.70
N ASP A 135 -6.07 -14.54 -3.18
CA ASP A 135 -5.18 -15.36 -2.35
C ASP A 135 -4.01 -14.51 -1.80
N GLU A 136 -3.39 -13.66 -2.62
CA GLU A 136 -2.32 -12.72 -2.24
C GLU A 136 -2.79 -11.75 -1.15
N ASN A 137 -3.98 -11.15 -1.32
CA ASN A 137 -4.54 -10.25 -0.32
C ASN A 137 -4.86 -10.97 0.99
N ALA A 138 -5.49 -12.15 0.91
CA ALA A 138 -5.82 -12.96 2.08
C ALA A 138 -4.57 -13.43 2.84
N TRP A 139 -3.51 -13.81 2.12
CA TRP A 139 -2.21 -14.16 2.68
C TRP A 139 -1.56 -12.97 3.39
N THR A 140 -1.53 -11.82 2.73
CA THR A 140 -0.98 -10.57 3.27
C THR A 140 -1.68 -10.20 4.59
N GLU A 141 -3.02 -10.24 4.62
CA GLU A 141 -3.80 -9.98 5.84
C GLU A 141 -3.56 -11.01 6.96
N LEU A 142 -3.28 -12.26 6.59
CA LEU A 142 -3.00 -13.34 7.51
C LEU A 142 -1.58 -13.25 8.11
N CYS A 143 -0.65 -12.57 7.43
CA CYS A 143 0.67 -12.25 7.96
C CYS A 143 0.65 -10.93 8.77
N HIS A 144 0.00 -9.89 8.25
CA HIS A 144 -0.05 -8.55 8.87
C HIS A 144 -1.28 -8.40 9.77
N ILE A 145 -1.13 -8.76 11.04
CA ILE A 145 -2.19 -8.69 12.07
C ILE A 145 -2.84 -7.29 12.17
N ASN A 146 -2.07 -6.23 11.89
CA ASN A 146 -2.46 -4.83 12.04
C ASN A 146 -3.17 -4.22 10.81
N TYR A 147 -3.46 -4.98 9.76
CA TYR A 147 -4.23 -4.46 8.62
C TYR A 147 -5.68 -4.16 9.06
N ALA A 148 -6.01 -2.86 9.05
CA ALA A 148 -7.11 -2.30 9.82
C ALA A 148 -8.48 -2.35 9.13
N ASP A 149 -8.54 -2.37 7.80
CA ASP A 149 -9.82 -2.40 7.08
C ASP A 149 -10.27 -3.82 6.75
N ARG A 150 -11.45 -4.17 7.26
CA ARG A 150 -12.02 -5.50 7.05
C ARG A 150 -13.46 -5.38 6.59
N ASN A 151 -13.62 -5.11 5.30
CA ASN A 151 -14.88 -5.38 4.63
C ASN A 151 -15.23 -6.89 4.75
N PHE A 152 -16.52 -7.22 4.67
CA PHE A 152 -16.99 -8.59 4.88
C PHE A 152 -16.29 -9.61 3.96
N ARG A 153 -16.04 -9.23 2.70
CA ARG A 153 -15.36 -10.06 1.69
C ARG A 153 -13.92 -10.42 2.08
N SER A 154 -13.16 -9.47 2.61
CA SER A 154 -11.80 -9.68 3.14
C SER A 154 -11.83 -10.69 4.29
N ARG A 155 -12.78 -10.56 5.22
CA ARG A 155 -12.94 -11.52 6.34
C ARG A 155 -13.17 -12.94 5.84
N VAL A 156 -14.07 -13.13 4.88
CA VAL A 156 -14.36 -14.45 4.28
C VAL A 156 -13.12 -15.03 3.61
N ASN A 157 -12.43 -14.27 2.75
CA ASN A 157 -11.22 -14.73 2.07
C ASN A 157 -10.13 -15.16 3.05
N ARG A 158 -9.93 -14.37 4.12
CA ARG A 158 -8.96 -14.69 5.16
C ARG A 158 -9.34 -15.96 5.93
N THR A 159 -10.62 -16.18 6.22
CA THR A 159 -11.08 -17.41 6.86
C THR A 159 -10.81 -18.62 5.97
N ILE A 160 -11.11 -18.53 4.67
CA ILE A 160 -10.78 -19.60 3.70
C ILE A 160 -9.28 -19.88 3.69
N MET A 161 -8.44 -18.84 3.63
CA MET A 161 -6.97 -19.00 3.68
C MET A 161 -6.50 -19.68 4.98
N ARG A 162 -7.15 -19.39 6.13
CA ARG A 162 -6.85 -20.10 7.39
C ARG A 162 -7.19 -21.58 7.32
N LEU A 163 -8.35 -21.93 6.77
CA LEU A 163 -8.74 -23.33 6.57
C LEU A 163 -7.72 -24.05 5.69
N GLN A 164 -7.30 -23.44 4.59
CA GLN A 164 -6.26 -23.98 3.71
C GLN A 164 -4.92 -24.19 4.44
N CYS A 165 -4.51 -23.24 5.28
CA CYS A 165 -3.32 -23.39 6.12
C CYS A 165 -3.42 -24.51 7.16
N MET A 166 -4.62 -24.85 7.64
CA MET A 166 -4.81 -25.98 8.56
C MET A 166 -4.69 -27.32 7.85
N ILE A 167 -5.12 -27.41 6.58
CA ILE A 167 -5.05 -28.65 5.78
C ILE A 167 -3.62 -28.93 5.32
N THR A 168 -2.94 -27.93 4.73
CA THR A 168 -1.63 -28.12 4.08
C THR A 168 -0.44 -27.73 4.97
N GLY A 169 -0.71 -27.23 6.17
CA GLY A 169 0.26 -26.52 6.98
C GLY A 169 0.57 -25.12 6.41
N ARG A 170 0.90 -24.18 7.29
CA ARG A 170 1.15 -22.78 6.87
C ARG A 170 2.34 -22.64 5.90
N GLN A 171 3.41 -23.42 6.11
CA GLN A 171 4.57 -23.41 5.22
C GLN A 171 4.20 -24.01 3.85
N GLY A 172 3.47 -25.13 3.83
CA GLY A 172 2.98 -25.75 2.60
C GLY A 172 2.09 -24.82 1.79
N GLN A 173 1.17 -24.11 2.44
CA GLN A 173 0.33 -23.12 1.77
C GLN A 173 1.14 -21.93 1.22
N ALA A 174 2.14 -21.44 1.95
CA ALA A 174 3.02 -20.37 1.47
C ALA A 174 3.78 -20.80 0.20
N ALA A 175 4.38 -22.00 0.23
CA ALA A 175 5.09 -22.58 -0.90
C ALA A 175 4.15 -22.80 -2.10
N HIS A 176 2.95 -23.34 -1.87
CA HIS A 176 1.95 -23.56 -2.92
C HIS A 176 1.51 -22.25 -3.60
N LEU A 177 1.28 -21.19 -2.82
CA LEU A 177 0.94 -19.87 -3.35
C LEU A 177 2.09 -19.32 -4.21
N TYR A 178 3.32 -19.46 -3.75
CA TYR A 178 4.51 -19.05 -4.49
C TYR A 178 4.62 -19.80 -5.83
N ASP A 179 4.47 -21.13 -5.84
CA ASP A 179 4.51 -21.94 -7.06
C ASP A 179 3.43 -21.55 -8.06
N LYS A 180 2.21 -21.34 -7.56
CA LYS A 180 1.09 -20.85 -8.35
C LYS A 180 1.39 -19.47 -8.94
N PHE A 181 2.05 -18.60 -8.18
CA PHE A 181 2.44 -17.28 -8.64
C PHE A 181 3.48 -17.33 -9.77
N ILE A 182 4.54 -18.11 -9.62
CA ILE A 182 5.58 -18.28 -10.66
C ILE A 182 4.94 -18.79 -11.95
N LYS A 183 4.13 -19.86 -11.87
CA LYS A 183 3.45 -20.45 -13.03
C LYS A 183 2.57 -19.47 -13.78
N LEU A 184 1.86 -18.59 -13.06
CA LEU A 184 0.90 -17.66 -13.68
C LEU A 184 1.55 -16.44 -14.33
N HIS A 185 2.68 -15.94 -13.80
CA HIS A 185 3.24 -14.65 -14.18
C HIS A 185 4.58 -14.75 -14.94
N GLN A 186 4.77 -15.81 -15.73
CA GLN A 186 5.95 -16.04 -16.58
C GLN A 186 5.63 -16.30 -18.06
N GLN A 187 4.60 -15.63 -18.60
CA GLN A 187 4.25 -15.74 -20.02
C GLN A 187 5.42 -15.26 -20.91
N PRO A 188 5.89 -16.05 -21.89
CA PRO A 188 7.05 -15.71 -22.71
C PRO A 188 6.79 -14.51 -23.63
N ASP A 189 5.59 -14.40 -24.20
CA ASP A 189 5.23 -13.38 -25.20
C ASP A 189 4.53 -12.16 -24.61
N ALA A 190 4.92 -11.76 -23.40
CA ALA A 190 4.26 -10.65 -22.71
C ALA A 190 4.63 -9.29 -23.34
N ASP A 191 3.61 -8.50 -23.65
CA ASP A 191 3.73 -7.12 -24.14
C ASP A 191 4.08 -6.11 -23.04
N LYS A 192 3.85 -6.49 -21.78
CA LYS A 192 4.05 -5.63 -20.61
C LYS A 192 4.45 -6.41 -19.35
N TYR A 193 5.05 -5.68 -18.42
CA TYR A 193 5.36 -6.15 -17.08
C TYR A 193 4.67 -5.30 -16.01
N ILE A 194 4.20 -5.97 -14.96
CA ILE A 194 3.46 -5.39 -13.84
C ILE A 194 4.33 -5.49 -12.58
N LEU A 195 4.69 -4.34 -12.03
CA LEU A 195 5.37 -4.22 -10.74
C LEU A 195 4.35 -3.83 -9.65
N LYS A 196 4.02 -4.78 -8.78
CA LYS A 196 3.11 -4.56 -7.64
C LYS A 196 3.90 -4.28 -6.35
N ARG A 197 3.73 -3.09 -5.78
CA ARG A 197 4.36 -2.63 -4.52
C ARG A 197 3.28 -2.16 -3.54
N ARG A 198 2.84 -3.06 -2.63
CA ARG A 198 1.76 -2.80 -1.66
C ARG A 198 0.50 -2.23 -2.34
N LYS A 199 0.24 -0.92 -2.20
CA LYS A 199 -0.92 -0.22 -2.77
C LYS A 199 -0.65 0.38 -4.16
N GLN A 200 0.60 0.38 -4.63
CA GLN A 200 0.99 0.93 -5.91
C GLN A 200 1.22 -0.20 -6.92
N THR A 201 0.67 -0.06 -8.12
CA THR A 201 0.94 -0.94 -9.25
C THR A 201 1.48 -0.08 -10.39
N THR A 202 2.64 -0.43 -10.91
CA THR A 202 3.24 0.22 -12.09
C THR A 202 3.26 -0.78 -13.23
N VAL A 203 2.84 -0.35 -14.41
CA VAL A 203 2.86 -1.17 -15.63
C VAL A 203 3.90 -0.58 -16.57
N PHE A 204 4.78 -1.43 -17.07
CA PHE A 204 5.86 -1.08 -17.98
C PHE A 204 5.68 -1.82 -19.30
N PRO A 205 5.87 -1.17 -20.47
CA PRO A 205 6.05 -1.85 -21.74
C PRO A 205 7.22 -2.86 -21.67
N ALA A 206 7.07 -4.03 -22.29
CA ALA A 206 8.09 -5.08 -22.24
C ALA A 206 9.42 -4.65 -22.86
N GLU A 207 9.37 -3.80 -23.89
CA GLU A 207 10.53 -3.24 -24.59
C GLU A 207 11.52 -2.54 -23.65
N ILE A 208 11.06 -1.97 -22.54
CA ILE A 208 11.94 -1.34 -21.54
C ILE A 208 12.97 -2.35 -21.02
N PHE A 209 12.56 -3.61 -20.85
CA PHE A 209 13.39 -4.70 -20.32
C PHE A 209 13.82 -5.71 -21.41
N ALA A 210 13.81 -5.29 -22.68
CA ALA A 210 14.34 -6.09 -23.77
C ALA A 210 15.87 -6.11 -23.76
N GLU A 211 16.47 -4.95 -23.47
CA GLU A 211 17.92 -4.79 -23.37
C GLU A 211 18.30 -4.13 -22.04
N SER A 212 19.53 -4.36 -21.64
CA SER A 212 20.09 -3.78 -20.44
C SER A 212 21.41 -3.09 -20.74
N ARG A 213 21.76 -2.13 -19.91
CA ARG A 213 23.07 -1.48 -19.92
C ARG A 213 23.62 -1.42 -18.51
N ARG A 214 24.92 -1.19 -18.40
CA ARG A 214 25.61 -1.04 -17.12
C ARG A 214 25.79 0.43 -16.78
N VAL A 215 25.66 0.75 -15.49
CA VAL A 215 25.85 2.10 -14.94
C VAL A 215 26.61 2.03 -13.63
N MET A 216 27.37 3.07 -13.34
CA MET A 216 28.11 3.20 -12.09
C MET A 216 27.21 3.71 -10.97
N LEU A 217 27.20 3.02 -9.83
CA LEU A 217 26.55 3.46 -8.61
C LEU A 217 27.55 3.32 -7.46
N GLU A 218 28.02 4.45 -6.92
CA GLU A 218 28.96 4.48 -5.79
C GLU A 218 30.22 3.62 -6.02
N GLY A 219 30.72 3.57 -7.27
CA GLY A 219 31.90 2.80 -7.65
C GLY A 219 31.63 1.33 -8.04
N VAL A 220 30.38 0.87 -8.00
CA VAL A 220 29.99 -0.48 -8.45
C VAL A 220 29.23 -0.40 -9.76
N GLU A 221 29.62 -1.21 -10.73
CA GLU A 221 28.95 -1.29 -12.02
C GLU A 221 27.75 -2.25 -11.95
N LEU A 222 26.54 -1.73 -12.15
CA LEU A 222 25.27 -2.46 -11.95
C LEU A 222 24.36 -2.34 -13.18
N GLN A 223 23.43 -3.29 -13.32
CA GLN A 223 22.54 -3.43 -14.49
C GLN A 223 21.26 -2.59 -14.35
N VAL A 224 20.95 -1.81 -15.39
CA VAL A 224 19.70 -1.04 -15.54
C VAL A 224 19.07 -1.30 -16.92
N PRO A 225 17.78 -1.00 -17.12
CA PRO A 225 17.17 -1.07 -18.44
C PRO A 225 17.87 -0.12 -19.43
N ALA A 226 18.13 -0.58 -20.65
CA ALA A 226 18.80 0.25 -21.68
C ALA A 226 17.98 1.52 -21.98
N LYS A 227 16.66 1.37 -22.07
CA LYS A 227 15.67 2.47 -22.15
C LYS A 227 15.47 3.18 -20.79
N THR A 228 16.56 3.69 -20.20
CA THR A 228 16.54 4.23 -18.83
C THR A 228 15.63 5.46 -18.68
N ALA A 229 15.59 6.35 -19.67
CA ALA A 229 14.75 7.54 -19.62
C ALA A 229 13.26 7.17 -19.62
N GLU A 230 12.84 6.22 -20.48
CA GLU A 230 11.47 5.70 -20.50
C GLU A 230 11.11 5.01 -19.18
N TYR A 231 12.04 4.18 -18.66
CA TYR A 231 11.87 3.50 -17.38
C TYR A 231 11.61 4.45 -16.20
N LEU A 232 12.38 5.53 -16.11
CA LEU A 232 12.21 6.56 -15.08
C LEU A 232 10.95 7.41 -15.33
N THR A 233 10.64 7.71 -16.60
CA THR A 233 9.43 8.46 -16.97
C THR A 233 8.15 7.70 -16.60
N VAL A 234 8.07 6.39 -16.83
CA VAL A 234 6.94 5.56 -16.38
C VAL A 234 6.85 5.52 -14.85
N SER A 235 7.99 5.57 -14.16
CA SER A 235 8.05 5.45 -12.70
C SER A 235 7.72 6.74 -11.95
N TYR A 236 8.10 7.90 -12.50
CA TYR A 236 8.07 9.19 -11.81
C TYR A 236 7.42 10.34 -12.61
N GLY A 237 7.09 10.12 -13.89
CA GLY A 237 6.61 11.14 -14.80
C GLY A 237 7.74 11.84 -15.58
N LYS A 238 7.36 12.75 -16.49
CA LYS A 238 8.31 13.45 -17.40
C LYS A 238 9.37 14.27 -16.65
N ASN A 239 9.02 14.80 -15.48
CA ASN A 239 9.91 15.63 -14.66
C ASN A 239 10.66 14.79 -13.61
N TYR A 240 11.03 13.54 -13.93
CA TYR A 240 11.66 12.63 -12.97
C TYR A 240 12.99 13.17 -12.42
N LYS A 241 13.67 14.04 -13.17
CA LYS A 241 14.93 14.70 -12.78
C LYS A 241 14.74 15.63 -11.58
N ASP A 242 13.56 16.22 -11.43
CA ASP A 242 13.24 17.13 -10.33
C ASP A 242 12.77 16.40 -9.05
N VAL A 243 12.75 15.06 -9.08
CA VAL A 243 12.28 14.24 -7.96
C VAL A 243 13.23 14.38 -6.77
N LYS A 244 12.81 15.22 -5.82
CA LYS A 244 13.45 15.35 -4.51
C LYS A 244 13.01 14.22 -3.59
N GLU A 245 13.97 13.55 -2.96
CA GLU A 245 13.64 12.51 -1.99
C GLU A 245 13.17 13.14 -0.68
N PRO A 246 12.05 12.69 -0.10
CA PRO A 246 11.70 13.09 1.25
C PRO A 246 12.79 12.64 2.23
N ARG A 247 13.09 13.48 3.21
CA ARG A 247 14.03 13.13 4.28
C ARG A 247 13.58 11.83 4.95
N TYR A 248 14.46 10.82 4.95
CA TYR A 248 14.15 9.57 5.64
C TYR A 248 14.10 9.81 7.15
N VAL A 249 12.96 9.47 7.75
CA VAL A 249 12.78 9.43 9.20
C VAL A 249 12.72 7.97 9.61
N THR A 250 13.67 7.54 10.44
CA THR A 250 13.69 6.19 10.98
C THR A 250 12.42 5.96 11.80
N PRO A 251 11.58 4.97 11.46
CA PRO A 251 10.43 4.65 12.28
C PRO A 251 10.84 4.26 13.69
N ILE A 252 10.10 4.68 14.71
CA ILE A 252 10.38 4.38 16.12
C ILE A 252 10.47 2.87 16.38
N ALA A 253 9.67 2.08 15.66
CA ALA A 253 9.66 0.62 15.79
C ALA A 253 10.79 -0.08 15.01
N LEU A 254 11.65 0.64 14.28
CA LEU A 254 12.67 0.03 13.43
C LEU A 254 14.04 0.00 14.14
N ALA A 255 14.50 -1.21 14.49
CA ALA A 255 15.86 -1.45 14.99
C ALA A 255 16.78 -1.80 13.82
N VAL A 256 17.86 -1.03 13.61
CA VAL A 256 18.78 -1.25 12.48
C VAL A 256 20.23 -1.09 12.92
N SER A 257 21.06 -2.09 12.66
CA SER A 257 22.50 -2.06 12.89
C SER A 257 23.25 -2.75 11.75
N ALA A 258 24.36 -2.14 11.33
CA ALA A 258 25.33 -2.73 10.41
C ALA A 258 26.51 -3.39 11.15
N ARG A 259 26.48 -3.42 12.50
CA ARG A 259 27.57 -3.93 13.35
C ARG A 259 27.13 -5.05 14.30
N VAL A 260 25.82 -5.16 14.53
CA VAL A 260 25.21 -6.12 15.45
C VAL A 260 24.36 -7.04 14.60
N SER A 261 24.61 -8.33 14.69
CA SER A 261 23.81 -9.34 14.02
C SER A 261 22.45 -9.48 14.71
N TYR A 262 21.45 -9.97 13.98
CA TYR A 262 20.16 -10.27 14.60
C TYR A 262 20.27 -11.35 15.69
N THR A 263 21.22 -12.29 15.54
CA THR A 263 21.47 -13.35 16.55
C THR A 263 22.01 -12.78 17.85
N GLN A 264 22.96 -11.83 17.76
CA GLN A 264 23.48 -11.13 18.93
C GLN A 264 22.38 -10.30 19.60
N PHE A 265 21.60 -9.56 18.82
CA PHE A 265 20.47 -8.79 19.33
C PHE A 265 19.47 -9.67 20.11
N TRP A 266 19.14 -10.87 19.59
CA TRP A 266 18.26 -11.79 20.30
C TRP A 266 18.87 -12.36 21.58
N LYS A 267 20.17 -12.68 21.56
CA LYS A 267 20.88 -13.16 22.76
C LYS A 267 20.87 -12.10 23.86
N GLU A 268 21.09 -10.83 23.52
CA GLU A 268 21.11 -9.71 24.47
C GLU A 268 19.70 -9.30 24.94
N ALA A 269 18.67 -9.47 24.12
CA ALA A 269 17.30 -9.11 24.46
C ALA A 269 16.63 -10.04 25.50
N GLY A 270 17.28 -11.13 25.91
CA GLY A 270 16.73 -12.11 26.83
C GLY A 270 15.54 -12.86 26.21
N ASN A 271 14.35 -12.79 26.82
CA ASN A 271 13.16 -13.47 26.30
C ASN A 271 12.48 -12.64 25.19
N PHE A 272 13.13 -12.58 24.02
CA PHE A 272 12.64 -11.84 22.85
C PHE A 272 11.27 -12.32 22.37
N GLU A 273 10.98 -13.63 22.50
CA GLU A 273 9.68 -14.18 22.10
C GLU A 273 8.55 -13.65 22.98
N LYS A 274 8.75 -13.56 24.30
CA LYS A 274 7.80 -12.95 25.24
C LYS A 274 7.57 -11.47 24.88
N TYR A 275 8.63 -10.71 24.63
CA TYR A 275 8.52 -9.31 24.21
C TYR A 275 7.67 -9.17 22.93
N CYS A 276 7.92 -10.00 21.92
CA CYS A 276 7.13 -10.02 20.69
C CYS A 276 5.65 -10.32 20.94
N LYS A 277 5.35 -11.33 21.78
CA LYS A 277 3.98 -11.72 22.15
C LYS A 277 3.24 -10.58 22.85
N GLU A 278 3.89 -9.92 23.80
CA GLU A 278 3.31 -8.79 24.55
C GLU A 278 3.08 -7.59 23.64
N ARG A 279 4.06 -7.24 22.79
CA ARG A 279 3.91 -6.14 21.82
C ARG A 279 2.78 -6.39 20.84
N MET A 280 2.65 -7.60 20.30
CA MET A 280 1.52 -7.98 19.44
C MET A 280 0.17 -7.90 20.17
N LYS A 281 0.12 -8.31 21.45
CA LYS A 281 -1.10 -8.19 22.28
C LYS A 281 -1.48 -6.71 22.46
N ASN A 282 -0.51 -5.85 22.74
CA ASN A 282 -0.72 -4.41 22.90
C ASN A 282 -1.13 -3.74 21.59
N ALA A 283 -0.49 -4.08 20.46
CA ALA A 283 -0.89 -3.58 19.15
C ALA A 283 -2.35 -3.92 18.81
N ARG A 284 -2.80 -5.15 19.12
CA ARG A 284 -4.21 -5.56 18.96
C ARG A 284 -5.17 -4.78 19.86
N LYS A 285 -4.79 -4.54 21.13
CA LYS A 285 -5.59 -3.71 22.05
C LYS A 285 -5.71 -2.28 21.54
N LEU A 286 -4.60 -1.67 21.09
CA LEU A 286 -4.58 -0.34 20.51
C LEU A 286 -5.44 -0.26 19.24
N ALA A 287 -5.36 -1.25 18.35
CA ALA A 287 -6.19 -1.29 17.14
C ALA A 287 -7.69 -1.38 17.47
N ARG A 288 -8.07 -2.13 18.51
CA ARG A 288 -9.46 -2.16 18.99
C ARG A 288 -9.89 -0.82 19.59
N SER A 289 -9.05 -0.22 20.43
CA SER A 289 -9.31 1.09 21.04
C SER A 289 -9.47 2.19 19.99
N ARG A 290 -8.64 2.21 18.94
CA ARG A 290 -8.77 3.15 17.82
C ARG A 290 -10.14 3.05 17.14
N ARG A 291 -10.63 1.84 16.86
CA ARG A 291 -11.96 1.66 16.28
C ARG A 291 -13.09 2.20 17.15
N HIS A 292 -12.98 2.04 18.46
CA HIS A 292 -13.96 2.62 19.39
C HIS A 292 -13.88 4.15 19.39
N LYS A 293 -12.68 4.72 19.30
CA LYS A 293 -12.49 6.17 19.15
C LYS A 293 -13.02 6.68 17.82
N ASP A 294 -12.79 5.98 16.72
CA ASP A 294 -13.29 6.36 15.39
C ASP A 294 -14.82 6.37 15.38
N TYR A 295 -15.46 5.33 15.93
CA TYR A 295 -16.91 5.28 16.10
C TYR A 295 -17.43 6.39 17.03
N PHE A 296 -16.76 6.63 18.15
CA PHE A 296 -17.13 7.71 19.07
C PHE A 296 -17.06 9.07 18.38
N ASN A 297 -16.00 9.33 17.62
CA ASN A 297 -15.86 10.56 16.84
C ASN A 297 -16.95 10.67 15.78
N GLU A 298 -17.29 9.59 15.07
CA GLU A 298 -18.38 9.60 14.09
C GLU A 298 -19.74 9.93 14.74
N CYS A 299 -20.02 9.36 15.92
CA CYS A 299 -21.20 9.71 16.69
C CYS A 299 -21.18 11.17 17.14
N TRP A 300 -20.03 11.67 17.60
CA TRP A 300 -19.88 13.05 18.04
C TRP A 300 -20.06 14.05 16.90
N ASP A 301 -19.44 13.79 15.75
CA ASP A 301 -19.60 14.58 14.53
C ASP A 301 -21.08 14.63 14.10
N TYR A 302 -21.82 13.52 14.27
CA TYR A 302 -23.25 13.48 13.99
C TYR A 302 -24.07 14.29 15.01
N VAL A 303 -23.72 14.24 16.30
CA VAL A 303 -24.36 15.07 17.33
C VAL A 303 -24.14 16.56 17.05
N GLU A 304 -22.92 16.96 16.70
CA GLU A 304 -22.62 18.34 16.30
C GLU A 304 -23.43 18.75 15.07
N PHE A 305 -23.50 17.88 14.06
CA PHE A 305 -24.33 18.08 12.87
C PHE A 305 -25.82 18.27 13.19
N CYS A 306 -26.40 17.44 14.08
CA CYS A 306 -27.78 17.60 14.53
C CYS A 306 -27.98 18.93 15.28
N GLY A 307 -27.01 19.35 16.10
CA GLY A 307 -27.02 20.66 16.74
C GLY A 307 -27.00 21.83 15.74
N GLU A 308 -26.15 21.75 14.70
CA GLU A 308 -26.14 22.73 13.60
C GLU A 308 -27.48 22.78 12.87
N ARG A 309 -28.09 21.62 12.58
CA ARG A 309 -29.41 21.52 11.94
C ARG A 309 -30.49 22.19 12.78
N MET A 310 -30.59 21.85 14.06
CA MET A 310 -31.61 22.40 14.96
C MET A 310 -31.48 23.93 15.08
N ASN A 311 -30.26 24.43 15.27
CA ASN A 311 -30.00 25.88 15.32
C ASN A 311 -30.39 26.58 14.01
N MET A 312 -30.13 25.95 12.86
CA MET A 312 -30.54 26.47 11.56
C MET A 312 -32.06 26.45 11.40
N GLY A 313 -32.74 25.37 11.80
CA GLY A 313 -34.20 25.29 11.81
C GLY A 313 -34.84 26.44 12.58
N VAL A 314 -34.36 26.68 13.81
CA VAL A 314 -34.80 27.82 14.64
C VAL A 314 -34.53 29.17 13.96
N ALA A 315 -33.40 29.33 13.27
CA ALA A 315 -33.10 30.57 12.55
C ALA A 315 -34.04 30.80 11.37
N TYR A 316 -34.39 29.74 10.62
CA TYR A 316 -35.33 29.80 9.50
C TYR A 316 -36.77 30.03 9.96
N GLU A 317 -37.17 29.43 11.10
CA GLU A 317 -38.48 29.66 11.71
C GLU A 317 -38.67 31.14 12.08
N LYS A 318 -37.65 31.79 12.66
CA LYS A 318 -37.71 33.22 13.01
C LYS A 318 -37.89 34.16 11.80
N GLN A 319 -37.53 33.72 10.60
CA GLN A 319 -37.69 34.49 9.36
C GLN A 319 -38.77 33.92 8.44
N LYS A 320 -39.61 33.01 8.94
CA LYS A 320 -40.61 32.28 8.15
C LYS A 320 -41.60 33.21 7.45
N ASP A 321 -42.11 34.21 8.15
CA ASP A 321 -43.03 35.19 7.56
C ASP A 321 -42.39 35.99 6.43
N TYR A 322 -41.11 36.33 6.58
CA TYR A 322 -40.34 37.00 5.53
C TYR A 322 -40.17 36.10 4.30
N ILE A 323 -39.82 34.83 4.49
CA ILE A 323 -39.71 33.83 3.41
C ILE A 323 -41.06 33.64 2.71
N LYS A 324 -42.15 33.50 3.48
CA LYS A 324 -43.51 33.38 2.94
C LYS A 324 -43.90 34.59 2.10
N ASN A 325 -43.55 35.80 2.54
CA ASN A 325 -43.83 37.02 1.78
C ASN A 325 -43.05 37.06 0.45
N LEU A 326 -41.75 36.76 0.48
CA LEU A 326 -40.95 36.65 -0.75
C LEU A 326 -41.52 35.60 -1.72
N TYR A 327 -41.98 34.46 -1.20
CA TYR A 327 -42.58 33.39 -1.99
C TYR A 327 -43.90 33.81 -2.62
N LYS A 328 -44.79 34.47 -1.86
CA LYS A 328 -46.06 35.01 -2.38
C LYS A 328 -45.87 36.04 -3.51
N ASN A 329 -44.77 36.78 -3.47
CA ASN A 329 -44.43 37.78 -4.49
C ASN A 329 -43.55 37.22 -5.63
N GLU A 330 -43.33 35.90 -5.67
CA GLU A 330 -42.51 35.23 -6.69
C GLU A 330 -41.05 35.76 -6.78
N ASP A 331 -40.50 36.32 -5.69
CA ASP A 331 -39.10 36.80 -5.66
C ASP A 331 -38.12 35.64 -5.43
N TYR A 332 -38.03 34.77 -6.43
CA TYR A 332 -37.17 33.59 -6.42
C TYR A 332 -35.68 33.92 -6.36
N MET A 333 -35.26 35.08 -6.85
CA MET A 333 -33.86 35.51 -6.83
C MET A 333 -33.40 35.86 -5.41
N THR A 334 -34.24 36.51 -4.61
CA THR A 334 -33.96 36.77 -3.20
C THR A 334 -34.08 35.49 -2.37
N LEU A 335 -35.10 34.66 -2.64
CA LEU A 335 -35.25 33.35 -2.00
C LEU A 335 -34.03 32.45 -2.21
N GLU A 336 -33.45 32.42 -3.40
CA GLU A 336 -32.24 31.64 -3.67
C GLU A 336 -31.07 32.04 -2.75
N LYS A 337 -30.91 33.35 -2.52
CA LYS A 337 -29.88 33.88 -1.60
C LYS A 337 -30.18 33.49 -0.16
N VAL A 338 -31.44 33.63 0.27
CA VAL A 338 -31.91 33.26 1.61
C VAL A 338 -31.72 31.77 1.87
N PHE A 339 -31.95 30.90 0.88
CA PHE A 339 -31.79 29.46 1.00
C PHE A 339 -30.37 28.95 0.77
N ARG A 340 -29.36 29.81 0.52
CA ARG A 340 -27.98 29.35 0.32
C ARG A 340 -27.40 28.56 1.52
N PRO A 341 -27.61 28.97 2.79
CA PRO A 341 -27.25 28.15 3.95
C PRO A 341 -28.05 26.84 4.02
N TYR A 342 -29.37 26.91 3.81
CA TYR A 342 -30.26 25.74 3.77
C TYR A 342 -29.81 24.70 2.74
N PHE A 343 -29.41 25.15 1.55
CA PHE A 343 -28.91 24.31 0.47
C PHE A 343 -27.67 23.52 0.88
N LYS A 344 -26.70 24.18 1.55
CA LYS A 344 -25.49 23.53 2.07
C LYS A 344 -25.83 22.52 3.17
N MET A 345 -26.75 22.87 4.08
CA MET A 345 -27.19 21.97 5.14
C MET A 345 -27.87 20.73 4.54
N MET A 346 -28.79 20.92 3.60
CA MET A 346 -29.43 19.84 2.85
C MET A 346 -28.40 18.95 2.14
N GLN A 347 -27.35 19.50 1.52
CA GLN A 347 -26.28 18.69 0.93
C GLN A 347 -25.55 17.83 1.96
N LYS A 348 -25.26 18.37 3.15
CA LYS A 348 -24.67 17.59 4.26
C LYS A 348 -25.64 16.49 4.72
N SER A 349 -26.93 16.78 4.89
CA SER A 349 -27.95 15.79 5.27
C SER A 349 -28.09 14.66 4.25
N LEU A 350 -28.10 14.99 2.95
CA LEU A 350 -28.18 13.99 1.89
C LEU A 350 -26.96 13.05 1.87
N GLN A 351 -25.78 13.50 2.29
CA GLN A 351 -24.61 12.61 2.45
C GLN A 351 -24.81 11.58 3.57
N LYS A 352 -25.72 11.84 4.50
CA LYS A 352 -26.15 10.95 5.59
C LYS A 352 -27.46 10.20 5.27
N ASN A 353 -27.99 10.33 4.04
CA ASN A 353 -29.31 9.83 3.62
C ASN A 353 -30.48 10.39 4.44
N GLU A 354 -30.39 11.67 4.85
CA GLU A 354 -31.41 12.37 5.62
C GLU A 354 -31.88 13.62 4.89
N LEU A 355 -33.10 14.07 5.19
CA LEU A 355 -33.64 15.36 4.76
C LEU A 355 -33.43 16.41 5.86
N PHE A 356 -33.09 17.62 5.45
CA PHE A 356 -33.20 18.81 6.30
C PHE A 356 -34.58 19.43 6.08
N ALA A 357 -35.51 19.12 6.96
CA ALA A 357 -36.91 19.55 6.92
C ALA A 357 -37.42 19.80 8.35
N GLU A 358 -36.72 20.66 9.09
CA GLU A 358 -37.10 21.00 10.48
C GLU A 358 -38.43 21.77 10.53
N ASP A 359 -38.80 22.43 9.42
CA ASP A 359 -40.11 23.04 9.19
C ASP A 359 -40.63 22.64 7.80
N GLU A 360 -41.83 22.05 7.76
CA GLU A 360 -42.43 21.48 6.56
C GLU A 360 -42.76 22.55 5.51
N GLU A 361 -43.32 23.69 5.93
CA GLU A 361 -43.68 24.77 5.00
C GLU A 361 -42.44 25.44 4.38
N ILE A 362 -41.38 25.65 5.16
CA ILE A 362 -40.11 26.18 4.65
C ILE A 362 -39.46 25.17 3.69
N PHE A 363 -39.56 23.87 3.99
CA PHE A 363 -39.06 22.82 3.13
C PHE A 363 -39.79 22.78 1.78
N ASP A 364 -41.13 22.87 1.77
CA ASP A 364 -41.92 22.90 0.55
C ASP A 364 -41.58 24.10 -0.34
N ILE A 365 -41.47 25.29 0.27
CA ILE A 365 -41.02 26.50 -0.42
C ILE A 365 -39.62 26.29 -1.01
N TYR A 366 -38.72 25.66 -0.26
CA TYR A 366 -37.37 25.36 -0.73
C TYR A 366 -37.36 24.41 -1.94
N ILE A 367 -38.23 23.39 -1.97
CA ILE A 367 -38.34 22.47 -3.11
C ILE A 367 -38.83 23.19 -4.37
N ASP A 368 -39.83 24.08 -4.26
CA ASP A 368 -40.28 24.90 -5.39
C ASP A 368 -39.16 25.85 -5.84
N VAL A 369 -38.45 26.50 -4.92
CA VAL A 369 -37.29 27.34 -5.26
C VAL A 369 -36.23 26.56 -6.04
N LEU A 370 -35.92 25.32 -5.66
CA LEU A 370 -34.98 24.47 -6.42
C LEU A 370 -35.47 24.18 -7.85
N GLU A 371 -36.77 23.96 -8.03
CA GLU A 371 -37.39 23.79 -9.34
C GLU A 371 -37.25 25.05 -10.20
N LYS A 372 -37.70 26.19 -9.68
CA LYS A 372 -37.73 27.47 -10.39
C LYS A 372 -36.34 28.02 -10.71
N THR A 373 -35.34 27.71 -9.88
CA THR A 373 -33.94 28.13 -10.09
C THR A 373 -33.09 27.10 -10.85
N GLY A 374 -33.69 26.00 -11.33
CA GLY A 374 -33.00 25.01 -12.17
C GLY A 374 -32.00 24.11 -11.43
N LYS A 375 -32.09 23.98 -10.10
CA LYS A 375 -31.22 23.12 -9.27
C LYS A 375 -31.71 21.66 -9.22
N THR A 376 -31.94 21.10 -10.40
CA THR A 376 -32.58 19.79 -10.63
C THR A 376 -31.81 18.61 -10.01
N VAL A 377 -30.47 18.67 -9.94
CA VAL A 377 -29.64 17.60 -9.36
C VAL A 377 -29.92 17.38 -7.87
N GLN A 378 -30.05 18.46 -7.10
CA GLN A 378 -30.31 18.35 -5.66
C GLN A 378 -31.77 17.95 -5.40
N ARG A 379 -32.71 18.50 -6.17
CA ARG A 379 -34.12 18.12 -6.10
C ARG A 379 -34.32 16.63 -6.40
N SER A 380 -33.67 16.09 -7.43
CA SER A 380 -33.72 14.67 -7.76
C SER A 380 -33.23 13.78 -6.60
N LYS A 381 -32.15 14.18 -5.91
CA LYS A 381 -31.66 13.45 -4.73
C LYS A 381 -32.62 13.53 -3.54
N ILE A 382 -33.33 14.64 -3.37
CA ILE A 382 -34.37 14.76 -2.34
C ILE A 382 -35.54 13.83 -2.67
N GLY A 383 -36.01 13.84 -3.92
CA GLY A 383 -37.10 12.97 -4.38
C GLY A 383 -36.78 11.47 -4.39
N THR A 384 -35.53 11.05 -4.16
CA THR A 384 -35.20 9.63 -3.92
C THR A 384 -35.35 9.20 -2.46
N LEU A 385 -35.54 10.14 -1.54
CA LEU A 385 -35.71 9.91 -0.10
C LEU A 385 -37.14 10.19 0.40
N ILE A 386 -37.96 10.82 -0.44
CA ILE A 386 -39.41 10.98 -0.30
C ILE A 386 -40.06 9.86 -1.12
#